data_AF-U6H3N5-F1
#
_entry.id   AF-U6H3N5-F1
#
_cell.length_a   1.000
_cell.length_b   1.000
_cell.length_c   1.000
_cell.angle_alpha   90.00
_cell.angle_beta   90.00
_cell.angle_gamma   90.00
#
_symmetry.space_group_name_H-M   'P 1'
#
loop_
_entity.id
_entity.type
_entity.pdbx_description
1 polymer ?
#
loop_
_entity_poly.entity_id
_entity_poly.type
_entity_poly.pdbx_seq_one_letter_code
_entity_poly.pdbx_strand_id
1 'polypeptide(L)'
;MCNVHIQQQQQQQQQQQQQQQQQQQELVASPRCVQQKLQELLLLQLQQQQQKQQQQQKQQQQQKQHRQQLQQSNPETTADTDTAAAAATAATAAAAEFLLDLDISRNFLREFDCAAAAAALDALGLLLPPPTPTPTAAAAAAVHGAASVFRDFRFEI
;
A
#
# COMPACT_ATOMS: atom_id res chain seq x y z
N MET A 1 11.17 4.70 83.96
CA MET A 1 11.58 5.37 82.71
C MET A 1 11.82 4.38 81.58
N CYS A 2 12.62 3.30 81.76
CA CYS A 2 12.95 2.35 80.67
C CYS A 2 11.74 1.64 80.02
N ASN A 3 10.74 1.23 80.80
CA ASN A 3 9.54 0.54 80.25
C ASN A 3 8.71 1.40 79.30
N VAL A 4 8.62 2.71 79.53
CA VAL A 4 7.87 3.63 78.65
C VAL A 4 8.59 3.78 77.31
N HIS A 5 9.92 3.84 77.33
CA HIS A 5 10.72 3.92 76.09
C HIS A 5 10.63 2.63 75.28
N ILE A 6 10.72 1.46 75.93
CA ILE A 6 10.55 0.16 75.26
C ILE A 6 9.15 0.03 74.65
N GLN A 7 8.11 0.44 75.38
CA GLN A 7 6.74 0.39 74.87
C GLN A 7 6.54 1.34 73.68
N GLN A 8 7.08 2.55 73.75
CA GLN A 8 7.04 3.51 72.65
C GLN A 8 7.81 3.00 71.43
N GLN A 9 8.97 2.38 71.63
CA GLN A 9 9.75 1.78 70.55
C GLN A 9 9.00 0.63 69.87
N GLN A 10 8.37 -0.26 70.64
CA GLN A 10 7.51 -1.31 70.07
C GLN A 10 6.36 -0.73 69.25
N GLN A 11 5.70 0.32 69.74
CA GLN A 11 4.59 0.95 69.03
C GLN A 11 5.05 1.57 67.68
N GLN A 12 6.20 2.23 67.66
CA GLN A 12 6.80 2.72 66.41
C GLN A 12 7.10 1.59 65.44
N GLN A 13 7.69 0.49 65.92
CA GLN A 13 8.04 -0.64 65.07
C GLN A 13 6.80 -1.30 64.45
N GLN A 14 5.70 -1.38 65.20
CA GLN A 14 4.42 -1.90 64.72
C GLN A 14 3.80 -0.99 63.65
N GLN A 15 3.85 0.34 63.83
CA GLN A 15 3.41 1.29 62.80
C GLN A 15 4.23 1.16 61.52
N GLN A 16 5.55 1.01 61.64
CA GLN A 16 6.43 0.86 60.48
C GLN A 16 6.12 -0.41 59.69
N GLN A 17 5.84 -1.52 60.38
CA GLN A 17 5.37 -2.76 59.72
C GLN A 17 4.03 -2.59 59.01
N GLN A 18 3.07 -1.87 59.61
CA GLN A 18 1.80 -1.61 58.93
C GLN A 18 1.97 -0.78 57.66
N GLN A 19 2.81 0.25 57.69
CA GLN A 19 3.11 1.05 56.50
C GLN A 19 3.75 0.22 55.38
N GLN A 20 4.68 -0.67 55.72
CA GLN A 20 5.27 -1.57 54.71
C GLN A 20 4.25 -2.52 54.09
N GLN A 21 3.31 -3.05 54.87
CA GLN A 21 2.25 -3.92 54.32
C GLN A 21 1.32 -3.16 53.39
N GLN A 22 0.97 -1.90 53.68
CA GLN A 22 0.14 -1.11 52.77
C GLN A 22 0.85 -0.83 51.45
N GLN A 23 2.14 -0.45 51.49
CA GLN A 23 2.91 -0.26 50.25
C GLN A 23 3.04 -1.55 49.43
N GLN A 24 3.20 -2.71 50.08
CA GLN A 24 3.21 -3.98 49.35
C GLN A 24 1.85 -4.32 48.75
N GLN A 25 0.73 -4.03 49.45
CA GLN A 25 -0.59 -4.24 48.87
C GLN A 25 -0.85 -3.32 47.68
N GLU A 26 -0.40 -2.07 47.72
CA GLU A 26 -0.53 -1.15 46.59
C GLU A 26 0.36 -1.58 45.41
N LEU A 27 1.59 -2.02 45.69
CA LEU A 27 2.50 -2.55 44.67
C LEU A 27 1.96 -3.84 44.04
N VAL A 28 1.29 -4.70 44.80
CA VAL A 28 0.68 -5.95 44.32
C VAL A 28 -0.69 -5.74 43.67
N ALA A 29 -1.43 -4.69 44.05
CA ALA A 29 -2.66 -4.29 43.39
C ALA A 29 -2.40 -3.61 42.03
N SER A 30 -1.29 -2.90 41.90
CA SER A 30 -0.86 -2.21 40.68
C SER A 30 -0.80 -3.12 39.42
N PRO A 31 -0.15 -4.31 39.44
CA PRO A 31 -0.07 -5.17 38.25
C PRO A 31 -1.44 -5.70 37.81
N ARG A 32 -2.38 -5.94 38.74
CA ARG A 32 -3.74 -6.37 38.36
C ARG A 32 -4.50 -5.27 37.65
N CYS A 33 -4.36 -4.01 38.08
CA CYS A 33 -4.99 -2.87 37.41
C CYS A 33 -4.46 -2.70 35.97
N VAL A 34 -3.13 -2.80 35.80
CA VAL A 34 -2.52 -2.70 34.46
C VAL A 34 -2.97 -3.85 33.56
N GLN A 35 -3.01 -5.09 34.08
CA GLN A 35 -3.45 -6.26 33.31
C GLN A 35 -4.91 -6.15 32.87
N GLN A 36 -5.80 -5.66 33.74
CA GLN A 36 -7.21 -5.43 33.40
C GLN A 36 -7.37 -4.38 32.31
N LYS A 37 -6.68 -3.24 32.43
CA LYS A 37 -6.70 -2.20 31.38
C LYS A 37 -6.17 -2.72 30.04
N LEU A 38 -5.11 -3.53 30.07
CA LEU A 38 -4.56 -4.12 28.85
C LEU A 38 -5.57 -5.08 28.19
N GLN A 39 -6.27 -5.90 28.98
CA GLN A 39 -7.31 -6.80 28.49
C GLN A 39 -8.49 -6.04 27.90
N GLU A 40 -8.93 -4.96 28.54
CA GLU A 40 -9.98 -4.07 28.04
C GLU A 40 -9.59 -3.43 26.70
N LEU A 41 -8.35 -2.93 26.60
CA LEU A 41 -7.83 -2.32 25.38
C LEU A 41 -7.74 -3.32 24.21
N LEU A 42 -7.32 -4.56 24.49
CA LEU A 42 -7.31 -5.64 23.51
C LEU A 42 -8.72 -5.96 23.00
N LEU A 43 -9.71 -6.02 23.91
CA LEU A 43 -11.09 -6.30 23.58
C LEU A 43 -11.70 -5.18 22.72
N LEU A 44 -11.41 -3.93 23.05
CA LEU A 44 -11.82 -2.75 22.28
C LEU A 44 -11.20 -2.75 20.87
N GLN A 45 -9.92 -3.10 20.75
CA GLN A 45 -9.25 -3.22 19.46
C GLN A 45 -9.89 -4.29 18.58
N LEU A 46 -10.23 -5.46 19.17
CA LEU A 46 -10.90 -6.55 18.46
C LEU A 46 -12.31 -6.14 17.99
N GLN A 47 -13.05 -5.42 18.84
CA GLN A 47 -14.38 -4.90 18.49
C GLN A 47 -14.31 -3.90 17.33
N GLN A 48 -13.34 -2.97 17.34
CA GLN A 48 -13.12 -2.06 16.21
C GLN A 48 -12.76 -2.80 14.92
N GLN A 49 -11.95 -3.85 14.99
CA GLN A 49 -11.59 -4.63 13.82
C GLN A 49 -12.81 -5.34 13.22
N GLN A 50 -13.67 -5.95 14.05
CA GLN A 50 -14.92 -6.56 13.58
C GLN A 50 -15.85 -5.53 12.94
N GLN A 51 -15.95 -4.32 13.51
CA GLN A 51 -16.80 -3.28 12.97
C GLN A 51 -16.32 -2.81 11.59
N LYS A 52 -15.00 -2.64 11.40
CA LYS A 52 -14.41 -2.32 10.09
C LYS A 52 -14.67 -3.42 9.06
N GLN A 53 -14.58 -4.69 9.47
CA GLN A 53 -14.82 -5.82 8.57
C GLN A 53 -16.29 -5.89 8.13
N GLN A 54 -17.25 -5.65 9.04
CA GLN A 54 -18.66 -5.54 8.67
C GLN A 54 -18.93 -4.37 7.73
N GLN A 55 -18.26 -3.23 7.94
CA GLN A 55 -18.43 -2.06 7.07
C GLN A 55 -17.92 -2.33 5.64
N GLN A 56 -16.78 -3.02 5.51
CA GLN A 56 -16.27 -3.47 4.21
C GLN A 56 -17.22 -4.45 3.52
N GLN A 57 -17.80 -5.41 4.25
CA GLN A 57 -18.78 -6.33 3.67
C GLN A 57 -20.02 -5.61 3.16
N LYS A 58 -20.55 -4.64 3.92
CA LYS A 58 -21.68 -3.81 3.47
C LYS A 58 -21.34 -3.02 2.21
N GLN A 59 -20.13 -2.45 2.14
CA GLN A 59 -19.70 -1.70 0.97
C GLN A 59 -19.57 -2.59 -0.27
N GLN A 60 -19.03 -3.81 -0.13
CA GLN A 60 -19.01 -4.78 -1.23
C GLN A 60 -20.40 -5.22 -1.67
N GLN A 61 -21.34 -5.42 -0.74
CA GLN A 61 -22.73 -5.74 -1.11
C GLN A 61 -23.38 -4.60 -1.88
N GLN A 62 -23.21 -3.35 -1.44
CA GLN A 62 -23.74 -2.20 -2.16
C GLN A 62 -23.13 -2.07 -3.56
N GLN A 63 -21.83 -2.31 -3.70
CA GLN A 63 -21.17 -2.29 -5.01
C GLN A 63 -21.69 -3.41 -5.94
N LYS A 64 -21.92 -4.61 -5.41
CA LYS A 64 -22.54 -5.71 -6.17
C LYS A 64 -23.98 -5.38 -6.58
N GLN A 65 -24.77 -4.80 -5.69
CA GLN A 65 -26.14 -4.39 -5.98
C GLN A 65 -26.16 -3.28 -7.06
N HIS A 66 -25.26 -2.31 -6.97
CA HIS A 66 -25.14 -1.25 -7.97
C HIS A 66 -24.70 -1.80 -9.34
N ARG A 67 -23.77 -2.76 -9.38
CA ARG A 67 -23.38 -3.44 -10.62
C ARG A 67 -24.55 -4.21 -11.24
N GLN A 68 -25.36 -4.90 -10.43
CA GLN A 68 -26.55 -5.59 -10.93
C GLN A 68 -27.59 -4.61 -11.48
N GLN A 69 -27.79 -3.47 -10.83
CA GLN A 69 -28.67 -2.41 -11.35
C GLN A 69 -28.18 -1.86 -12.69
N LEU A 70 -26.87 -1.61 -12.84
CA LEU A 70 -26.27 -1.17 -14.11
C LEU A 70 -26.43 -2.21 -15.23
N GLN A 71 -26.34 -3.50 -14.91
CA GLN A 71 -26.58 -4.58 -15.89
C GLN A 71 -28.05 -4.69 -16.29
N GLN A 72 -28.98 -4.42 -15.37
CA GLN A 72 -30.41 -4.40 -15.67
C GLN A 72 -30.83 -3.12 -16.42
N SER A 73 -30.17 -1.99 -16.17
CA SER A 73 -30.49 -0.70 -16.80
C SER A 73 -29.90 -0.52 -18.20
N ASN A 74 -29.06 -1.45 -18.66
CA ASN A 74 -28.55 -1.46 -20.02
C ASN A 74 -29.25 -2.57 -20.81
N PRO A 75 -30.57 -2.44 -21.12
CA PRO A 75 -31.21 -3.35 -22.05
C PRO A 75 -30.48 -3.23 -23.36
N GLU A 76 -29.69 -4.25 -23.67
CA GLU A 76 -28.93 -4.38 -24.90
C GLU A 76 -29.92 -4.13 -26.04
N THR A 77 -29.81 -2.95 -26.63
CA THR A 77 -30.66 -2.54 -27.74
C THR A 77 -30.09 -3.26 -28.94
N THR A 78 -30.40 -4.55 -29.03
CA THR A 78 -30.20 -5.35 -30.24
C THR A 78 -31.22 -4.88 -31.26
N ALA A 79 -31.05 -3.65 -31.74
CA ALA A 79 -31.78 -3.13 -32.88
C ALA A 79 -31.04 -3.57 -34.15
N ASP A 80 -31.64 -4.55 -34.83
CA ASP A 80 -31.63 -4.75 -36.28
C ASP A 80 -30.42 -4.17 -37.05
N THR A 81 -29.31 -4.89 -37.04
CA THR A 81 -28.27 -4.76 -38.07
C THR A 81 -28.46 -5.84 -39.13
N ASP A 82 -29.60 -5.80 -39.83
CA ASP A 82 -29.89 -6.70 -40.97
C ASP A 82 -29.79 -5.98 -42.33
N THR A 83 -29.21 -4.77 -42.43
CA THR A 83 -29.28 -3.99 -43.68
C THR A 83 -28.06 -3.08 -43.96
N ALA A 84 -26.83 -3.59 -43.94
CA ALA A 84 -25.68 -2.78 -44.38
C ALA A 84 -24.53 -3.56 -45.07
N ALA A 85 -24.78 -4.75 -45.61
CA ALA A 85 -23.76 -5.53 -46.34
C ALA A 85 -23.36 -4.96 -47.73
N ALA A 86 -23.92 -3.83 -48.17
CA ALA A 86 -23.69 -3.29 -49.51
C ALA A 86 -22.84 -2.00 -49.60
N ALA A 87 -22.45 -1.37 -48.50
CA ALA A 87 -21.72 -0.08 -48.51
C ALA A 87 -20.27 -0.14 -47.97
N ALA A 88 -19.78 -1.32 -47.59
CA ALA A 88 -18.51 -1.50 -46.86
C ALA A 88 -17.23 -1.39 -47.71
N THR A 89 -17.32 -1.23 -49.03
CA THR A 89 -16.14 -1.15 -49.92
C THR A 89 -15.63 0.28 -50.19
N ALA A 90 -16.37 1.33 -49.81
CA ALA A 90 -15.95 2.72 -50.06
C ALA A 90 -15.42 3.46 -48.81
N ALA A 91 -15.70 2.97 -47.60
CA ALA A 91 -15.35 3.66 -46.35
C ALA A 91 -13.97 3.27 -45.76
N THR A 92 -13.34 2.21 -46.28
CA THR A 92 -12.02 1.74 -45.82
C THR A 92 -10.86 2.68 -46.18
N ALA A 93 -11.06 3.64 -47.09
CA ALA A 93 -10.04 4.63 -47.41
C ALA A 93 -9.98 5.79 -46.39
N ALA A 94 -11.09 6.14 -45.73
CA ALA A 94 -11.14 7.26 -44.78
C ALA A 94 -10.69 6.88 -43.35
N ALA A 95 -10.75 5.59 -42.99
CA ALA A 95 -10.33 5.11 -41.67
C ALA A 95 -8.80 5.03 -41.50
N ALA A 96 -8.03 5.09 -42.59
CA ALA A 96 -6.56 5.08 -42.53
C ALA A 96 -5.98 6.41 -42.03
N GLU A 97 -6.67 7.56 -42.24
CA GLU A 97 -6.16 8.86 -41.77
C GLU A 97 -6.41 9.07 -40.27
N PHE A 98 -7.51 8.55 -39.71
CA PHE A 98 -7.78 8.68 -38.27
C PHE A 98 -6.87 7.81 -37.39
N LEU A 99 -6.31 6.72 -37.94
CA LEU A 99 -5.35 5.87 -37.23
C LEU A 99 -3.98 6.56 -37.06
N LEU A 100 -3.60 7.45 -37.99
CA LEU A 100 -2.38 8.24 -37.86
C LEU A 100 -2.50 9.32 -36.78
N ASP A 101 -3.68 9.92 -36.61
CA ASP A 101 -3.92 10.97 -35.60
C ASP A 101 -3.88 10.44 -34.15
N LEU A 102 -4.36 9.22 -33.94
CA LEU A 102 -4.27 8.52 -32.65
C LEU A 102 -2.84 8.10 -32.30
N ASP A 103 -2.01 7.78 -33.29
CA ASP A 103 -0.63 7.33 -33.05
C ASP A 103 0.30 8.50 -32.69
N ILE A 104 0.04 9.71 -33.21
CA ILE A 104 0.76 10.93 -32.78
C ILE A 104 0.44 11.24 -31.32
N SER A 105 -0.83 11.19 -30.91
CA SER A 105 -1.25 11.46 -29.52
C SER A 105 -0.66 10.45 -28.53
N ARG A 106 -0.48 9.19 -28.93
CA ARG A 106 0.08 8.14 -28.07
C ARG A 106 1.59 8.28 -27.86
N ASN A 107 2.31 8.85 -28.82
CA ASN A 107 3.75 9.15 -28.67
C ASN A 107 3.99 10.35 -27.75
N PHE A 108 3.15 11.39 -27.78
CA PHE A 108 3.28 12.56 -26.90
C PHE A 108 3.06 12.23 -25.41
N LEU A 109 2.11 11.34 -25.07
CA LEU A 109 1.90 10.88 -23.70
C LEU A 109 3.08 10.05 -23.16
N ARG A 110 3.78 9.32 -24.05
CA ARG A 110 4.87 8.43 -23.66
C ARG A 110 6.17 9.18 -23.34
N GLU A 111 6.46 10.28 -24.02
CA GLU A 111 7.63 11.13 -23.69
C GLU A 111 7.43 11.93 -22.40
N PHE A 112 6.20 12.30 -22.05
CA PHE A 112 5.93 13.09 -20.84
C PHE A 112 6.02 12.27 -19.54
N ASP A 113 5.67 10.99 -19.56
CA ASP A 113 5.70 10.14 -18.35
C ASP A 113 7.12 9.73 -17.92
N CYS A 114 8.07 9.57 -18.85
CA CYS A 114 9.44 9.17 -18.49
C CYS A 114 10.21 10.28 -17.75
N ALA A 115 10.02 11.55 -18.12
CA ALA A 115 10.70 12.67 -17.46
C ALA A 115 10.11 12.96 -16.06
N ALA A 116 8.79 12.84 -15.91
CA ALA A 116 8.12 13.07 -14.64
C ALA A 116 8.41 11.96 -13.61
N ALA A 117 8.46 10.69 -14.05
CA ALA A 117 8.81 9.57 -13.17
C ALA A 117 10.27 9.63 -12.68
N ALA A 118 11.20 10.09 -13.51
CA ALA A 118 12.60 10.27 -13.11
C ALA A 118 12.77 11.37 -12.05
N ALA A 119 12.07 12.50 -12.18
CA ALA A 119 12.09 13.58 -11.20
C ALA A 119 11.44 13.18 -9.85
N ALA A 120 10.38 12.37 -9.89
CA ALA A 120 9.73 11.88 -8.67
C ALA A 120 10.61 10.86 -7.91
N LEU A 121 11.40 10.04 -8.62
CA LEU A 121 12.37 9.12 -8.00
C LEU A 121 13.59 9.85 -7.41
N ASP A 122 14.00 10.97 -8.01
CA ASP A 122 15.05 11.84 -7.47
C ASP A 122 14.59 12.52 -6.17
N ALA A 123 13.35 13.01 -6.13
CA ALA A 123 12.75 13.60 -4.92
C ALA A 123 12.56 12.59 -3.77
N LEU A 124 12.41 11.29 -4.08
CA LEU A 124 12.33 10.22 -3.08
C LEU A 124 13.71 9.68 -2.65
N GLY A 125 14.81 10.19 -3.21
CA GLY A 125 16.17 9.78 -2.85
C GLY A 125 16.49 8.32 -3.18
N LEU A 126 15.72 7.69 -4.08
CA LEU A 126 15.91 6.29 -4.49
C LEU A 126 16.85 6.14 -5.69
N LEU A 127 17.20 7.23 -6.35
CA LEU A 127 18.26 7.26 -7.35
C LEU A 127 19.61 7.22 -6.65
N LEU A 128 20.14 6.01 -6.50
CA LEU A 128 21.55 5.80 -6.17
C LEU A 128 22.39 6.52 -7.24
N PRO A 129 23.30 7.44 -6.86
CA PRO A 129 24.08 8.19 -7.84
C PRO A 129 24.83 7.21 -8.74
N PRO A 130 24.85 7.43 -10.07
CA PRO A 130 25.57 6.56 -10.98
C PRO A 130 27.03 6.48 -10.51
N PRO A 131 27.62 5.27 -10.47
CA PRO A 131 28.97 5.09 -9.96
C PRO A 131 29.90 6.02 -10.75
N THR A 132 30.48 6.99 -10.06
CA THR A 132 31.48 7.89 -10.64
C THR A 132 32.61 7.01 -11.16
N PRO A 133 32.94 7.05 -12.47
CA PRO A 133 34.03 6.25 -13.00
C PRO A 133 35.31 6.66 -12.27
N THR A 134 35.83 5.74 -11.47
CA THR A 134 37.13 5.87 -10.84
C THR A 134 38.16 6.05 -11.94
N PRO A 135 39.00 7.10 -11.90
CA PRO A 135 40.10 7.25 -12.85
C PRO A 135 41.17 6.21 -12.51
N THR A 136 40.97 4.97 -12.94
CA THR A 136 42.04 3.99 -13.03
C THR A 136 42.82 4.30 -14.29
N ALA A 137 44.08 4.68 -14.08
CA ALA A 137 45.04 5.01 -15.12
C ALA A 137 45.09 3.97 -16.24
N ALA A 138 44.90 4.47 -17.45
CA ALA A 138 45.48 4.06 -18.73
C ALA A 138 46.19 2.70 -18.81
N ALA A 139 45.70 1.82 -19.69
CA ALA A 139 46.47 1.34 -20.83
C ALA A 139 45.60 0.56 -21.85
N ALA A 140 45.43 1.18 -23.01
CA ALA A 140 45.54 0.63 -24.36
C ALA A 140 44.94 -0.75 -24.68
N ALA A 141 43.97 -0.73 -25.61
CA ALA A 141 44.00 -1.37 -26.92
C ALA A 141 42.54 -1.68 -27.33
N ALA A 142 41.97 -0.88 -28.22
CA ALA A 142 42.01 -1.06 -29.67
C ALA A 142 40.78 -1.84 -30.14
N VAL A 143 39.79 -1.13 -30.67
CA VAL A 143 39.51 -0.91 -32.11
C VAL A 143 38.87 -2.15 -32.75
N HIS A 144 37.83 -1.86 -33.55
CA HIS A 144 36.99 -2.74 -34.37
C HIS A 144 35.80 -3.28 -33.58
N GLY A 145 34.57 -2.89 -33.90
CA GLY A 145 34.03 -2.79 -35.25
C GLY A 145 32.86 -3.76 -35.25
N ALA A 146 31.65 -3.23 -35.26
CA ALA A 146 30.88 -3.10 -36.50
C ALA A 146 29.99 -4.33 -36.69
N ALA A 147 28.70 -4.02 -36.86
CA ALA A 147 27.70 -4.90 -37.43
C ALA A 147 27.39 -6.11 -36.50
N SER A 148 26.22 -6.70 -36.49
CA SER A 148 25.17 -6.76 -37.47
C SER A 148 24.08 -7.61 -36.83
N VAL A 149 22.82 -7.27 -37.13
CA VAL A 149 21.83 -8.26 -37.61
C VAL A 149 21.23 -9.16 -36.53
N PHE A 150 19.97 -8.95 -36.18
CA PHE A 150 18.78 -9.50 -36.87
C PHE A 150 18.56 -10.99 -36.55
N ARG A 151 17.32 -11.30 -36.15
CA ARG A 151 16.68 -12.63 -36.04
C ARG A 151 17.21 -13.49 -34.87
N ASP A 152 16.36 -14.21 -34.14
CA ASP A 152 15.32 -15.06 -34.70
C ASP A 152 14.12 -15.28 -33.77
N PHE A 153 12.97 -15.40 -34.42
CA PHE A 153 11.72 -15.94 -33.91
C PHE A 153 11.93 -17.41 -33.50
N ARG A 154 11.33 -17.86 -32.39
CA ARG A 154 10.63 -19.15 -32.40
C ARG A 154 9.56 -19.25 -31.33
N PHE A 155 8.34 -19.05 -31.78
CA PHE A 155 7.11 -19.54 -31.18
C PHE A 155 6.99 -21.01 -31.63
N GLU A 156 7.10 -21.98 -30.72
CA GLU A 156 6.62 -23.35 -30.94
C GLU A 156 5.29 -23.49 -30.18
N ILE A 157 4.31 -24.04 -30.90
CA ILE A 157 2.89 -24.20 -30.55
C ILE A 157 2.72 -25.42 -29.66
#